data_AF-A0A350W2M8-F1
#
_entry.id   AF-A0A350W2M8-F1
#
_cell.length_a   1.000
_cell.length_b   1.000
_cell.length_c   1.000
_cell.angle_alpha   90.00
_cell.angle_beta   90.00
_cell.angle_gamma   90.00
#
_symmetry.space_group_name_H-M   'P 1'
#
loop_
_entity.id
_entity.type
_entity.pdbx_description
1 polymer ?
#
loop_
_entity_poly.entity_id
_entity_poly.type
_entity_poly.pdbx_seq_one_letter_code
_entity_poly.pdbx_strand_id
1 'polypeptide(L)' 'MDKIKIFHLITSLNIGGTEKFLLTVLRNLNNKYDFSVGYLKDSGQSAEEIEKLGISVIKFNFF' A
#
# COMPACT_ATOMS: atom_id res chain seq x y z
N MET A 1 -1.88 21.38 -9.44
CA MET A 1 -0.48 20.95 -9.22
C MET A 1 -0.54 19.47 -8.94
N ASP A 2 0.16 18.66 -9.74
CA ASP A 2 0.06 17.21 -9.60
C ASP A 2 0.68 16.75 -8.28
N LYS A 3 0.02 15.82 -7.59
CA LYS A 3 0.55 15.24 -6.35
C LYS A 3 1.83 14.46 -6.66
N ILE A 4 2.77 14.47 -5.72
CA ILE A 4 3.97 13.63 -5.83
C ILE A 4 3.52 12.17 -5.74
N LYS A 5 4.01 11.36 -6.68
CA LYS A 5 3.72 9.92 -6.77
C LYS A 5 4.68 9.15 -5.86
N ILE A 6 4.13 8.28 -5.02
CA ILE A 6 4.92 7.43 -4.12
C ILE A 6 4.48 5.98 -4.32
N PHE A 7 5.46 5.12 -4.61
CA PHE A 7 5.25 3.68 -4.73
C PHE A 7 5.89 2.96 -3.54
N HIS A 8 5.09 2.22 -2.79
CA HIS A 8 5.57 1.39 -1.69
C HIS A 8 5.66 -0.07 -2.14
N LEU A 9 6.86 -0.66 -2.10
CA LEU A 9 7.06 -2.09 -2.32
C LEU A 9 7.25 -2.79 -0.96
N ILE A 10 6.44 -3.81 -0.70
CA ILE A 10 6.50 -4.61 0.53
C ILE A 10 6.48 -6.11 0.21
N THR A 11 7.04 -6.94 1.09
CA THR A 11 7.11 -8.39 0.84
C THR A 11 5.74 -9.06 0.91
N SER A 12 4.93 -8.72 1.91
CA SER A 12 3.58 -9.26 2.13
C SER A 12 2.68 -8.18 2.71
N LEU A 13 1.37 -8.38 2.60
CA LEU A 13 0.35 -7.50 3.16
C LEU A 13 -0.51 -8.23 4.22
N ASN A 14 0.08 -9.20 4.90
CA ASN A 14 -0.50 -9.84 6.09
C ASN A 14 -0.48 -8.88 7.29
N ILE A 15 -1.32 -9.09 8.29
CA ILE A 15 -1.32 -8.22 9.47
C ILE A 15 -0.02 -8.35 10.24
N GLY A 16 0.75 -7.26 10.29
CA GLY A 16 1.97 -7.12 11.06
C GLY A 16 2.21 -5.67 11.51
N GLY A 17 3.36 -5.43 12.15
CA GLY A 17 3.73 -4.09 12.62
C GLY A 17 4.00 -3.11 11.47
N THR A 18 4.71 -3.58 10.44
CA THR A 18 5.05 -2.79 9.26
C THR A 18 3.80 -2.41 8.47
N GLU A 19 2.86 -3.33 8.30
CA GLU A 19 1.64 -3.14 7.53
C GLU A 19 0.69 -2.19 8.26
N LYS A 20 0.60 -2.28 9.60
CA LYS A 20 -0.13 -1.29 10.42
C LYS A 20 0.48 0.11 10.30
N PHE A 21 1.80 0.21 10.30
CA PHE A 21 2.48 1.48 10.09
C PHE A 21 2.21 2.04 8.68
N LEU A 22 2.33 1.20 7.64
CA LEU A 22 2.00 1.57 6.26
C LEU A 22 0.57 2.08 6.15
N LEU A 23 -0.42 1.36 6.68
CA LEU A 23 -1.81 1.79 6.71
C LEU A 23 -2.00 3.14 7.39
N THR A 24 -1.27 3.40 8.48
CA THR A 24 -1.31 4.69 9.18
C THR A 24 -0.77 5.81 8.30
N VAL A 25 0.35 5.59 7.61
CA VAL A 25 0.93 6.55 6.66
C VAL A 25 -0.06 6.85 5.53
N LEU A 26 -0.60 5.81 4.89
CA LEU A 26 -1.52 5.93 3.77
C LEU A 26 -2.80 6.68 4.18
N ARG A 27 -3.41 6.33 5.32
CA ARG A 27 -4.62 7.01 5.83
C ARG A 27 -4.42 8.51 6.05
N ASN A 28 -3.28 8.91 6.61
CA ASN A 28 -3.05 10.30 7.01
C ASN A 28 -2.53 11.18 5.88
N LEU A 29 -1.92 10.59 4.83
CA LEU A 29 -1.22 11.34 3.79
C LEU A 29 -1.81 11.19 2.38
N ASN A 30 -2.89 10.42 2.19
CA ASN A 30 -3.54 10.22 0.87
C ASN A 30 -4.07 11.52 0.23
N ASN A 31 -4.36 12.53 1.05
CA ASN A 31 -4.72 13.86 0.54
C ASN A 31 -3.53 14.63 -0.06
N LYS A 32 -2.30 14.31 0.35
CA LYS A 32 -1.06 15.02 -0.02
C LYS A 32 -0.29 14.33 -1.14
N TYR A 33 -0.31 13.01 -1.18
CA TYR A 33 0.44 12.20 -2.16
C TYR A 33 -0.50 11.31 -2.97
N ASP A 34 -0.02 10.89 -4.14
CA ASP A 34 -0.65 9.86 -4.96
C ASP A 34 0.08 8.53 -4.73
N PHE A 35 -0.56 7.64 -3.96
CA PHE A 35 0.05 6.40 -3.52
C PHE A 35 -0.30 5.22 -4.42
N SER A 36 0.64 4.28 -4.53
CA SER A 36 0.43 2.92 -5.02
C SER A 36 1.25 1.94 -4.20
N VAL A 37 0.76 0.71 -4.03
CA VAL A 37 1.40 -0.32 -3.20
C VAL A 37 1.62 -1.58 -4.02
N GLY A 38 2.85 -2.07 -4.04
CA GLY A 38 3.22 -3.35 -4.62
C GLY A 38 3.52 -4.38 -3.53
N TYR A 39 3.10 -5.64 -3.72
CA TYR A 39 3.46 -6.74 -2.83
C TYR A 39 4.02 -7.95 -3.58
N LEU A 40 4.89 -8.73 -2.92
CA LEU A 40 5.60 -9.86 -3.55
C LEU A 40 4.93 -11.22 -3.30
N LYS A 41 4.47 -11.49 -2.08
CA LYS A 41 3.97 -12.82 -1.68
C LYS A 41 2.45 -12.86 -1.58
N ASP A 42 1.93 -12.34 -0.47
CA ASP A 42 0.53 -12.48 -0.07
C ASP A 42 -0.16 -11.10 -0.01
N SER A 43 -1.38 -11.00 -0.53
CA SER A 43 -2.21 -9.79 -0.47
C SER A 43 -2.73 -9.50 0.94
N GLY A 44 -2.98 -10.54 1.75
CA GLY A 44 -3.43 -10.42 3.14
C GLY A 44 -4.61 -9.46 3.38
N GLN A 45 -4.91 -9.18 4.66
CA GLN A 45 -6.00 -8.26 5.03
C GLN A 45 -5.63 -6.78 4.81
N SER A 46 -4.34 -6.45 4.83
CA SER A 46 -3.93 -5.05 4.63
C SER A 46 -4.13 -4.59 3.19
N ALA A 47 -4.11 -5.47 2.18
CA ALA A 47 -4.48 -5.07 0.81
C ALA A 47 -5.92 -4.56 0.73
N GLU A 48 -6.88 -5.29 1.32
CA GLU A 48 -8.30 -4.88 1.31
C GLU A 48 -8.50 -3.51 1.98
N GLU A 49 -7.78 -3.25 3.08
CA GLU A 49 -7.84 -1.96 3.75
C GLU A 49 -7.22 -0.83 2.90
N ILE A 50 -6.13 -1.11 2.16
CA ILE A 50 -5.50 -0.14 1.26
C ILE A 50 -6.41 0.17 0.07
N GLU A 51 -7.03 -0.84 -0.52
CA GLU A 51 -7.97 -0.68 -1.65
C GLU A 51 -9.21 0.13 -1.25
N LYS A 52 -9.71 -0.05 -0.03
CA LYS A 52 -10.81 0.78 0.54
C LYS A 52 -10.45 2.26 0.67
N LEU A 53 -9.16 2.61 0.68
CA LEU A 53 -8.69 4.00 0.64
C LEU A 53 -8.60 4.57 -0.78
N GLY A 54 -8.97 3.78 -1.80
CA GLY A 54 -8.86 4.14 -3.22
C GLY A 54 -7.43 4.04 -3.76
N ILE A 55 -6.53 3.34 -3.06
CA ILE A 55 -5.12 3.19 -3.43
C ILE A 55 -4.93 1.88 -4.20
N SER A 56 -4.21 1.93 -5.32
CA SER A 56 -3.94 0.75 -6.14
C SER A 56 -2.98 -0.21 -5.44
N VAL A 57 -3.36 -1.49 -5.38
CA VAL A 57 -2.54 -2.58 -4.85
C VAL A 57 -2.19 -3.54 -6.00
N ILE A 58 -0.90 -3.81 -6.20
CA ILE A 58 -0.37 -4.57 -7.34
C ILE A 58 0.45 -5.75 -6.84
N LYS A 59 0.13 -6.97 -7.29
CA LYS A 59 1.00 -8.12 -7.06
C LYS A 59 2.17 -8.09 -8.04
N PHE A 60 3.39 -8.16 -7.53
CA PHE A 60 4.59 -8.35 -8.33
C PHE A 60 5.03 -9.81 -8.23
N ASN A 61 4.98 -10.51 -9.36
CA ASN A 61 5.58 -11.84 -9.48
C ASN A 61 7.03 -11.68 -9.95
N PHE A 62 7.99 -12.00 -9.09
CA PHE A 62 9.37 -12.21 -9.49
C PHE A 62 9.63 -13.72 -9.55
N PHE A 63 9.58 -14.24 -10.78
CA PHE A 63 9.85 -15.63 -11.22
C PHE A 63 8.97 -16.73 -10.60
#